data_AF-A0A832ZS54-F1
#
_entry.id   AF-A0A832ZS54-F1
#
_cell.length_a   1.000
_cell.length_b   1.000
_cell.length_c   1.000
_cell.angle_alpha   90.00
_cell.angle_beta   90.00
_cell.angle_gamma   90.00
#
_symmetry.space_group_name_H-M   'P 1'
#
loop_
_entity.id
_entity.type
_entity.pdbx_description
1 polymer ?
#
loop_
_entity_poly.entity_id
_entity_poly.type
_entity_poly.pdbx_seq_one_letter_code
_entity_poly.pdbx_strand_id
1 'polypeptide(L)'
;MIYTLYMTFLPGSNALILATGGGGDIASAAVLKHILKKFYGKIILGSIPWERLKHDPKPGPIKYEEMRDVRVCNGYVVVDGGSYAVREDRKIFFQASKIARLLNEDVIVVSPIYGFKSFVDGIEMR
;
A
#
# COMPACT_ATOMS: atom_id res chain seq x y z
N MET A 1 -23.83 -14.42 18.26
CA MET A 1 -24.24 -13.31 17.38
C MET A 1 -23.21 -13.22 16.26
N ILE A 2 -23.49 -13.85 15.12
CA ILE A 2 -22.59 -13.85 13.96
C ILE A 2 -22.96 -12.63 13.13
N TYR A 3 -22.06 -11.64 13.07
CA TYR A 3 -22.22 -10.54 12.13
C TYR A 3 -21.95 -11.07 10.72
N THR A 4 -23.01 -11.28 9.94
CA THR A 4 -22.88 -11.52 8.50
C THR A 4 -22.46 -10.21 7.85
N LEU A 5 -21.17 -10.09 7.52
CA LEU A 5 -20.64 -9.01 6.71
C LEU A 5 -21.14 -9.22 5.26
N TYR A 6 -22.06 -8.38 4.79
CA TYR A 6 -22.44 -8.35 3.38
C TYR A 6 -21.29 -7.71 2.58
N MET A 7 -20.38 -8.53 2.08
CA MET A 7 -19.44 -8.11 1.04
C MET A 7 -20.12 -8.26 -0.31
N THR A 8 -20.55 -7.14 -0.91
CA THR A 8 -21.03 -7.13 -2.28
C THR A 8 -19.82 -7.31 -3.21
N PHE A 9 -19.63 -8.54 -3.70
CA PHE A 9 -18.70 -8.82 -4.77
C PHE A 9 -19.33 -8.39 -6.09
N LEU A 10 -18.63 -7.56 -6.87
CA LEU A 10 -18.95 -7.30 -8.27
C LEU A 10 -18.01 -8.18 -9.11
N PRO A 11 -18.45 -9.37 -9.58
CA PRO A 11 -17.56 -10.30 -10.26
C PRO A 11 -16.90 -9.64 -11.46
N GLY A 12 -15.56 -9.78 -11.55
CA GLY A 12 -14.78 -9.18 -12.63
C GLY A 12 -14.45 -7.70 -12.47
N SER A 13 -14.89 -7.02 -11.40
CA SER A 13 -14.44 -5.66 -11.11
C SER A 13 -12.98 -5.65 -10.64
N ASN A 14 -12.31 -4.50 -10.79
CA ASN A 14 -11.01 -4.25 -10.18
C ASN A 14 -11.21 -3.82 -8.72
N ALA A 15 -10.25 -4.17 -7.86
CA ALA A 15 -10.28 -3.82 -6.44
C ALA A 15 -8.94 -3.25 -5.97
N LEU A 16 -9.02 -2.32 -5.02
CA LEU A 16 -7.90 -1.83 -4.23
C LEU A 16 -8.06 -2.34 -2.80
N ILE A 17 -7.08 -3.08 -2.30
CA ILE A 17 -7.00 -3.45 -0.87
C ILE A 17 -6.00 -2.53 -0.21
N LEU A 18 -6.49 -1.63 0.64
CA LEU A 18 -5.69 -0.61 1.29
C LEU A 18 -5.34 -1.00 2.73
N ALA A 19 -4.04 -1.09 3.03
CA ALA A 19 -3.52 -1.19 4.38
C ALA A 19 -3.25 0.21 4.97
N THR A 20 -3.94 0.57 6.04
CA THR A 20 -3.88 1.93 6.62
C THR A 20 -2.91 2.07 7.79
N GLY A 21 -2.48 0.95 8.39
CA GLY A 21 -1.49 0.92 9.47
C GLY A 21 -0.10 0.49 9.02
N GLY A 22 0.53 -0.38 9.82
CA GLY A 22 1.92 -0.78 9.66
C GLY A 22 2.11 -2.14 8.97
N GLY A 23 3.16 -2.88 9.37
CA GLY A 23 3.53 -4.14 8.72
C GLY A 23 2.46 -5.23 8.80
N GLY A 24 1.76 -5.33 9.93
CA GLY A 24 0.68 -6.31 10.11
C GLY A 24 -0.49 -6.06 9.15
N ASP A 25 -0.86 -4.81 8.94
CA ASP A 25 -1.95 -4.41 8.06
C ASP A 25 -1.64 -4.77 6.61
N ILE A 26 -0.45 -4.44 6.11
CA ILE A 26 -0.10 -4.74 4.71
C ILE A 26 0.17 -6.23 4.49
N ALA A 27 0.72 -6.94 5.47
CA ALA A 27 0.80 -8.40 5.41
C ALA A 27 -0.61 -9.03 5.36
N SER A 28 -1.55 -8.53 6.16
CA SER A 28 -2.94 -9.00 6.13
C SER A 28 -3.64 -8.65 4.81
N ALA A 29 -3.38 -7.46 4.25
CA ALA A 29 -3.88 -7.07 2.94
C ALA A 29 -3.37 -8.00 1.83
N ALA A 30 -2.10 -8.42 1.89
CA ALA A 30 -1.54 -9.40 0.96
C ALA A 30 -2.25 -10.77 1.07
N VAL A 31 -2.54 -11.23 2.29
CA VAL A 31 -3.32 -12.45 2.51
C VAL A 31 -4.74 -12.31 1.96
N LEU A 32 -5.41 -11.17 2.22
CA LEU A 32 -6.73 -10.88 1.67
C LEU A 32 -6.74 -10.88 0.15
N LYS A 33 -5.75 -10.25 -0.49
CA LYS A 33 -5.58 -10.30 -1.96
C LYS A 33 -5.52 -11.74 -2.45
N HIS A 34 -4.73 -12.60 -1.79
CA HIS A 34 -4.62 -14.00 -2.19
C HIS A 34 -5.94 -14.76 -2.11
N ILE A 35 -6.74 -14.52 -1.07
CA ILE A 35 -8.07 -15.15 -0.88
C ILE A 35 -9.08 -14.62 -1.91
N LEU A 36 -9.03 -13.32 -2.19
CA LEU A 36 -10.04 -12.62 -2.99
C LEU A 36 -9.76 -12.63 -4.50
N LYS A 37 -8.55 -12.96 -4.95
CA LYS A 37 -8.16 -12.95 -6.38
C LYS A 37 -9.06 -13.79 -7.30
N LYS A 38 -9.82 -14.75 -6.76
CA LYS A 38 -10.76 -15.57 -7.53
C LYS A 38 -12.10 -14.88 -7.82
N PHE A 39 -12.39 -13.76 -7.16
CA PHE A 39 -13.66 -13.03 -7.28
C PHE A 39 -13.54 -11.71 -8.06
N TYR A 40 -12.34 -11.14 -8.11
CA TYR A 40 -12.05 -9.86 -8.79
C TYR A 40 -11.17 -10.10 -10.02
N GLY A 41 -11.19 -9.14 -10.95
CA GLY A 41 -10.29 -9.15 -12.11
C GLY A 41 -8.85 -8.82 -11.71
N LYS A 42 -8.57 -7.53 -11.48
CA LYS A 42 -7.28 -7.03 -10.97
C LYS A 42 -7.43 -6.60 -9.51
N ILE A 43 -6.54 -7.07 -8.63
CA ILE A 43 -6.44 -6.58 -7.26
C ILE A 43 -5.10 -5.87 -7.06
N ILE A 44 -5.16 -4.58 -6.76
CA ILE A 44 -4.00 -3.76 -6.44
C ILE A 44 -3.85 -3.70 -4.92
N LEU A 45 -2.62 -3.85 -4.43
CA LEU A 45 -2.31 -3.61 -3.03
C LEU A 45 -1.97 -2.14 -2.83
N GLY A 46 -2.60 -1.52 -1.85
CA GLY A 46 -2.33 -0.17 -1.41
C GLY A 46 -1.82 -0.15 0.03
N SER A 47 -1.03 0.86 0.35
CA SER A 47 -0.62 1.14 1.73
C SER A 47 -0.55 2.64 1.99
N ILE A 48 -0.88 3.06 3.22
CA ILE A 48 -0.51 4.37 3.72
C ILE A 48 0.98 4.31 4.13
N PRO A 49 1.79 5.35 3.84
CA PRO A 49 3.22 5.32 4.13
C PRO A 49 3.51 5.50 5.62
N TRP A 50 3.12 4.56 6.48
CA TRP A 50 3.22 4.71 7.94
C TRP A 50 4.17 3.70 8.57
N GLU A 51 5.21 4.19 9.26
CA GLU A 51 6.16 3.34 9.98
C GLU A 51 6.10 3.53 11.50
N ARG A 52 6.43 2.44 12.22
CA ARG A 52 6.55 2.42 13.68
C ARG A 52 7.98 2.72 14.09
N LEU A 53 8.16 3.27 15.29
CA LEU A 53 9.48 3.61 15.87
C LEU A 53 10.48 2.44 15.84
N LYS A 54 10.00 1.20 15.95
CA LYS A 54 10.83 -0.02 15.86
C LYS A 54 11.56 -0.16 14.50
N HIS A 55 10.97 0.38 13.43
CA HIS A 55 11.48 0.23 12.06
C HIS A 55 12.06 1.52 11.49
N ASP A 56 11.67 2.65 12.05
CA ASP A 56 11.99 3.97 11.54
C ASP A 56 12.31 4.90 12.72
N PRO A 57 13.46 5.60 12.73
CA PRO A 57 13.80 6.51 13.81
C PRO A 57 12.81 7.68 13.95
N LYS A 58 12.09 8.02 12.87
CA LYS A 58 11.09 9.08 12.83
C LYS A 58 9.70 8.46 12.61
N PRO A 59 9.00 7.97 13.66
CA PRO A 59 7.73 7.28 13.51
C PRO A 59 6.66 8.16 12.85
N GLY A 60 5.71 7.52 12.16
CA GLY A 60 4.61 8.20 11.48
C GLY A 60 4.77 8.18 9.97
N PRO A 61 4.16 9.14 9.26
CA PRO A 61 4.13 9.11 7.81
C PRO A 61 5.52 9.34 7.22
N ILE A 62 5.85 8.58 6.19
CA ILE A 62 6.95 8.84 5.26
C ILE A 62 6.38 9.74 4.17
N LYS A 63 6.98 10.91 4.00
CA LYS A 63 6.60 11.83 2.93
C LYS A 63 7.13 11.32 1.59
N TYR A 64 6.47 11.68 0.50
CA TYR A 64 6.90 11.23 -0.84
C TYR A 64 8.30 11.72 -1.20
N GLU A 65 8.69 12.90 -0.71
CA GLU A 65 10.02 13.47 -0.97
C GLU A 65 11.14 12.76 -0.17
N GLU A 66 10.78 12.00 0.86
CA GLU A 66 11.70 11.14 1.61
C GLU A 66 11.93 9.80 0.89
N MET A 67 11.09 9.44 -0.10
CA MET A 67 11.16 8.16 -0.83
C MET A 67 12.18 8.20 -1.99
N ARG A 68 12.77 7.04 -2.28
CA ARG A 68 13.78 6.80 -3.33
C ARG A 68 13.43 5.51 -4.05
N ASP A 69 13.85 5.42 -5.31
CA ASP A 69 13.55 4.31 -6.22
C ASP A 69 12.04 4.04 -6.30
N VAL A 70 11.26 5.10 -6.52
CA VAL A 70 9.81 5.07 -6.62
C VAL A 70 9.33 5.74 -7.90
N ARG A 71 8.15 5.34 -8.38
CA ARG A 71 7.49 6.00 -9.50
C ARG A 71 6.43 6.97 -8.95
N VAL A 72 6.68 8.26 -9.09
CA VAL A 72 5.72 9.28 -8.67
C VAL A 72 4.62 9.40 -9.72
N CYS A 73 3.38 9.24 -9.30
CA CYS A 73 2.19 9.42 -10.11
C CYS A 73 1.40 10.64 -9.61
N ASN A 74 0.32 10.99 -10.31
CA ASN A 74 -0.55 12.06 -9.83
C ASN A 74 -1.28 11.60 -8.56
N GLY A 75 -0.96 12.19 -7.41
CA GLY A 75 -1.61 11.90 -6.13
C GLY A 75 -1.08 10.68 -5.37
N TYR A 76 -0.42 9.72 -6.00
CA TYR A 76 0.11 8.52 -5.32
C TYR A 76 1.51 8.16 -5.82
N VAL A 77 2.15 7.21 -5.15
CA VAL A 77 3.48 6.72 -5.49
C VAL A 77 3.41 5.22 -5.69
N VAL A 78 4.03 4.69 -6.75
CA VAL A 78 4.21 3.24 -6.93
C VAL A 78 5.55 2.86 -6.34
N VAL A 79 5.54 1.84 -5.48
CA VAL A 79 6.71 1.31 -4.81
C VAL A 79 6.91 -0.14 -5.20
N ASP A 80 8.17 -0.50 -5.43
CA ASP A 80 8.59 -1.85 -5.75
C ASP A 80 9.45 -2.42 -4.61
N GLY A 81 9.99 -3.61 -4.85
CA GLY A 81 10.86 -4.27 -3.89
C GLY A 81 12.18 -3.52 -3.61
N GLY A 82 12.62 -2.59 -4.46
CA GLY A 82 13.83 -1.79 -4.30
C GLY A 82 13.61 -0.45 -3.57
N SER A 83 12.38 0.06 -3.57
CA SER A 83 12.03 1.35 -2.98
C SER A 83 12.41 1.49 -1.50
N TYR A 84 12.83 2.68 -1.10
CA TYR A 84 13.20 2.96 0.30
C TYR A 84 12.98 4.43 0.65
N ALA A 85 13.07 4.77 1.92
CA ALA A 85 13.09 6.16 2.38
C ALA A 85 14.46 6.53 2.97
N VAL A 86 14.85 7.79 2.83
CA VAL A 86 15.99 8.36 3.56
C VAL A 86 15.44 9.22 4.69
N ARG A 87 15.68 8.79 5.94
CA ARG A 87 15.22 9.50 7.14
C ARG A 87 16.33 9.50 8.17
N GLU A 88 16.67 10.68 8.68
CA GLU A 88 17.78 10.87 9.62
C GLU A 88 19.07 10.16 9.16
N ASP A 89 19.43 10.38 7.89
CA ASP A 89 20.61 9.80 7.23
C ASP A 89 20.64 8.25 7.17
N ARG A 90 19.50 7.60 7.41
CA ARG A 90 19.34 6.14 7.33
C ARG A 90 18.47 5.73 6.15
N LYS A 91 18.87 4.63 5.51
CA LYS A 91 18.08 3.92 4.49
C LYS A 91 17.04 3.03 5.16
N ILE A 92 15.77 3.37 5.01
CA ILE A 92 14.63 2.65 5.62
C ILE A 92 13.82 1.96 4.52
N PHE A 93 13.84 0.63 4.52
CA PHE A 93 12.88 -0.15 3.74
C PHE A 93 11.55 -0.21 4.49
N PHE A 94 10.60 0.59 4.04
CA PHE A 94 9.25 0.64 4.62
C PHE A 94 8.43 -0.59 4.24
N GLN A 95 7.37 -0.88 5.01
CA GLN A 95 6.66 -2.16 4.94
C GLN A 95 6.06 -2.42 3.55
N ALA A 96 5.60 -1.36 2.86
CA ALA A 96 5.10 -1.48 1.50
C ALA A 96 6.16 -2.01 0.52
N SER A 97 7.40 -1.50 0.58
CA SER A 97 8.49 -2.05 -0.25
C SER A 97 8.86 -3.48 0.13
N LYS A 98 8.84 -3.83 1.42
CA LYS A 98 9.11 -5.20 1.87
C LYS A 98 8.08 -6.19 1.33
N ILE A 99 6.79 -5.82 1.35
CA ILE A 99 5.72 -6.62 0.75
C ILE A 99 5.85 -6.68 -0.76
N ALA A 100 6.15 -5.55 -1.42
CA ALA A 100 6.37 -5.53 -2.87
C ALA A 100 7.50 -6.49 -3.28
N ARG A 101 8.60 -6.51 -2.52
CA ARG A 101 9.70 -7.45 -2.71
C ARG A 101 9.27 -8.90 -2.48
N LEU A 102 8.54 -9.17 -1.40
CA LEU A 102 8.11 -10.52 -1.04
C LEU A 102 7.17 -11.12 -2.10
N LEU A 103 6.26 -10.31 -2.63
CA LEU A 103 5.28 -10.74 -3.63
C LEU A 103 5.79 -10.64 -5.07
N ASN A 104 6.91 -9.94 -5.29
CA ASN A 104 7.40 -9.55 -6.61
C ASN A 104 6.34 -8.79 -7.41
N GLU A 105 5.67 -7.83 -6.75
CA GLU A 105 4.56 -7.05 -7.29
C GLU A 105 4.66 -5.59 -6.80
N ASP A 106 4.26 -4.64 -7.64
CA ASP A 106 4.18 -3.22 -7.26
C ASP A 106 3.07 -3.01 -6.20
N VAL A 107 3.33 -2.10 -5.25
CA VAL A 107 2.35 -1.62 -4.26
C VAL A 107 2.12 -0.14 -4.50
N ILE A 108 0.87 0.32 -4.40
CA ILE A 108 0.58 1.75 -4.44
C ILE A 108 0.62 2.35 -3.04
N VAL A 109 1.22 3.52 -2.91
CA VAL A 109 1.31 4.25 -1.66
C VAL A 109 0.48 5.52 -1.78
N VAL A 110 -0.63 5.55 -1.05
CA VAL A 110 -1.56 6.68 -0.99
C VAL A 110 -1.42 7.36 0.35
N SER A 111 -1.51 8.68 0.36
CA SER A 111 -1.36 9.45 1.59
C SER A 111 -2.49 10.47 1.70
N PRO A 112 -3.20 10.51 2.85
CA PRO A 112 -4.25 11.50 3.08
C PRO A 112 -3.69 12.93 3.11
N ILE A 113 -2.37 13.10 3.31
CA ILE A 113 -1.69 14.40 3.32
C ILE A 113 -1.77 15.09 1.95
N TYR A 114 -1.82 14.32 0.86
CA TYR A 114 -1.85 14.84 -0.51
C TYR A 114 -3.25 14.77 -1.15
N GLY A 115 -4.29 14.52 -0.35
CA GLY A 115 -5.70 14.59 -0.74
C GLY A 115 -6.33 13.26 -1.22
N PHE A 116 -7.66 13.24 -1.27
CA PHE A 116 -8.48 12.06 -1.61
C PHE A 116 -8.30 11.57 -3.05
N LYS A 117 -7.85 12.45 -3.96
CA LYS A 117 -7.59 12.13 -5.37
C LYS A 117 -6.62 10.94 -5.54
N SER A 118 -5.68 10.79 -4.59
CA SER A 118 -4.74 9.67 -4.53
C SER A 118 -5.42 8.29 -4.49
N PHE A 119 -6.56 8.18 -3.81
CA PHE A 119 -7.30 6.93 -3.64
C PHE A 119 -8.07 6.58 -4.92
N VAL A 120 -8.66 7.59 -5.57
CA VAL A 120 -9.41 7.41 -6.82
C VAL A 120 -8.47 7.03 -7.96
N ASP A 121 -7.38 7.77 -8.13
CA ASP A 121 -6.41 7.51 -9.20
C ASP A 121 -5.74 6.12 -9.04
N GLY A 122 -5.57 5.65 -7.79
CA GLY A 122 -5.04 4.32 -7.50
C GLY A 122 -5.98 3.17 -7.91
N ILE A 123 -7.30 3.38 -7.83
CA ILE A 123 -8.32 2.41 -8.29
C ILE A 123 -8.40 2.39 -9.82
N GLU A 124 -8.24 3.55 -10.46
CA GLU A 124 -8.34 3.73 -11.91
C GLU A 124 -7.04 3.39 -12.67
N MET A 125 -5.98 2.91 -11.99
CA MET A 125 -4.75 2.45 -12.63
C MET A 125 -5.03 1.34 -13.67
N ARG A 126 -5.17 1.77 -14.92
CA ARG A 126 -5.10 0.92 -16.11
C ARG A 126 -3.70 0.34 -16.23
#